data_AF-A0A416G3H7-F1
#
_entry.id   AF-A0A416G3H7-F1
#
_cell.length_a   1.000
_cell.length_b   1.000
_cell.length_c   1.000
_cell.angle_alpha   90.00
_cell.angle_beta   90.00
_cell.angle_gamma   90.00
#
_symmetry.space_group_name_H-M   'P 1'
#
loop_
_entity.id
_entity.type
_entity.pdbx_description
1 polymer ?
#
loop_
_entity_poly.entity_id
_entity_poly.type
_entity_poly.pdbx_seq_one_letter_code
_entity_poly.pdbx_strand_id
1 'polypeptide(L)'
;MASSVIISSPQNKAFFMAVTISLIPFVKLPEVFSSLMTSPALLGKGLALGLVSTFFPFVSYTLGLRQMEAGKASVLAFSEPMVAAVAGIVVFGEMLRVENVLGILLIFTALVVLNSRNVKR
;
A
#
# COMPACT_ATOMS: atom_id res chain seq x y z
N MET A 1 -13.58 -19.37 0.26
CA MET A 1 -12.58 -20.44 0.48
C MET A 1 -11.19 -20.09 -0.02
N ALA A 2 -11.05 -19.37 -1.15
CA ALA A 2 -9.75 -18.94 -1.61
C ALA A 2 -9.14 -17.85 -0.70
N SER A 3 -9.87 -16.78 -0.36
CA SER A 3 -9.36 -15.64 0.43
C SER A 3 -8.77 -16.02 1.79
N SER A 4 -9.33 -17.04 2.43
CA SER A 4 -8.81 -17.58 3.70
C SER A 4 -7.44 -18.24 3.55
N VAL A 5 -7.07 -18.76 2.36
CA VAL A 5 -5.80 -19.48 2.14
C VAL A 5 -4.59 -18.54 2.02
N ILE A 6 -4.73 -17.35 1.44
CA ILE A 6 -3.61 -16.38 1.38
C ILE A 6 -3.40 -15.69 2.71
N ILE A 7 -4.49 -15.36 3.41
CA ILE A 7 -4.43 -14.82 4.78
C ILE A 7 -3.90 -15.88 5.75
N SER A 8 -4.23 -17.16 5.56
CA SER A 8 -3.75 -18.25 6.41
C SER A 8 -2.38 -18.78 6.03
N SER A 9 -1.83 -18.39 4.88
CA SER A 9 -0.55 -18.88 4.38
C SER A 9 0.57 -18.58 5.39
N PRO A 10 1.46 -19.55 5.68
CA PRO A 10 2.50 -19.40 6.70
C PRO A 10 3.44 -18.21 6.44
N GLN A 11 3.68 -17.91 5.16
CA GLN A 11 4.61 -16.87 4.71
C GLN A 11 4.14 -15.46 5.09
N ASN A 12 2.85 -15.14 4.87
CA ASN A 12 2.30 -13.84 5.24
C ASN A 12 2.30 -13.63 6.76
N LYS A 13 1.97 -14.67 7.52
CA LYS A 13 1.99 -14.62 9.00
C LYS A 13 3.40 -14.35 9.53
N ALA A 14 4.41 -15.03 8.99
CA ALA A 14 5.79 -14.82 9.36
C ALA A 14 6.26 -13.39 9.06
N PHE A 15 5.88 -12.83 7.90
CA PHE A 15 6.18 -11.45 7.55
C PHE A 15 5.56 -10.45 8.54
N PHE A 16 4.25 -10.56 8.82
CA PHE A 16 3.60 -9.66 9.79
C PHE A 16 4.18 -9.78 11.20
N MET A 17 4.53 -10.99 11.65
CA MET A 17 5.19 -11.19 12.94
C MET A 17 6.58 -10.55 12.96
N ALA A 18 7.40 -10.76 11.91
CA ALA A 18 8.73 -10.18 11.82
C ALA A 18 8.69 -8.64 11.82
N VAL A 19 7.76 -8.04 11.06
CA VAL A 19 7.55 -6.58 11.05
C VAL A 19 7.10 -6.08 12.42
N THR A 20 6.17 -6.78 13.07
CA THR A 20 5.67 -6.39 14.41
C THR A 20 6.79 -6.42 15.44
N ILE A 21 7.58 -7.51 15.48
CA ILE A 21 8.72 -7.65 16.41
C ILE A 21 9.77 -6.56 16.14
N SER A 22 10.04 -6.26 14.88
CA SER A 22 11.02 -5.24 14.49
C SER A 22 10.59 -3.82 14.89
N LEU A 23 9.28 -3.56 15.03
CA LEU A 23 8.75 -2.26 15.45
C LEU A 23 8.75 -2.04 16.97
N ILE A 24 8.80 -3.11 17.78
CA ILE A 24 8.79 -3.03 19.25
C ILE A 24 9.84 -2.05 19.81
N PRO A 25 11.13 -2.04 19.39
CA PRO A 25 12.11 -1.11 19.94
C PRO A 25 11.87 0.36 19.54
N PHE A 26 11.12 0.61 18.47
CA PHE A 26 10.83 1.97 17.99
C PHE A 26 9.53 2.55 18.58
N VAL A 27 8.71 1.71 19.22
CA VAL A 27 7.43 2.11 19.80
C VAL A 27 7.57 2.22 21.32
N LYS A 28 7.25 3.41 21.84
CA LYS A 28 7.12 3.63 23.28
C LYS A 28 5.82 3.01 23.81
N LEU A 29 5.82 1.69 23.99
CA LEU A 29 4.66 0.89 24.38
C LEU A 29 3.89 1.45 25.61
N PRO A 30 4.54 1.89 26.70
CA PRO A 30 3.81 2.38 27.88
C PRO A 30 3.08 3.71 27.62
N GLU A 31 3.69 4.61 26.86
CA GLU A 31 3.11 5.93 26.51
C GLU A 31 1.94 5.76 25.52
N VAL A 32 2.07 4.86 24.55
CA VAL A 32 1.00 4.57 23.58
C VAL A 32 -0.20 3.89 24.26
N PHE A 33 0.05 2.92 25.14
CA PHE A 33 -1.01 2.19 25.82
C PHE A 33 -1.83 3.10 26.74
N SER A 34 -1.16 3.94 27.53
CA SER A 34 -1.83 4.94 28.38
C SER A 34 -2.62 5.95 27.55
N SER A 35 -2.07 6.44 26.43
CA SER A 35 -2.74 7.39 25.54
C SER A 35 -4.00 6.80 24.87
N LEU A 36 -3.97 5.52 24.48
CA LEU A 36 -5.11 4.81 23.90
C LEU A 36 -6.25 4.61 24.91
N MET A 37 -5.94 4.33 26.17
CA MET A 37 -6.94 4.15 27.23
C MET A 37 -7.54 5.48 27.72
N THR A 38 -6.84 6.59 27.51
CA THR A 38 -7.29 7.92 27.97
C THR A 38 -8.37 8.52 27.08
N SER A 39 -8.47 8.11 25.81
CA SER A 39 -9.41 8.69 24.86
C SER A 39 -9.99 7.65 23.89
N PRO A 40 -11.30 7.34 23.99
CA PRO A 40 -11.98 6.44 23.05
C PRO A 40 -11.82 6.86 21.59
N ALA A 41 -11.71 8.18 21.33
CA ALA A 41 -11.47 8.73 20.01
C ALA A 41 -10.09 8.36 19.43
N LEU A 42 -9.03 8.31 20.25
CA LEU A 42 -7.71 7.88 19.80
C LEU A 42 -7.70 6.40 19.47
N LEU A 43 -8.36 5.59 20.29
CA LEU A 43 -8.52 4.16 20.05
C LEU A 43 -9.29 3.92 18.74
N GLY A 44 -10.36 4.67 18.50
CA GLY A 44 -11.10 4.65 17.23
C GLY A 44 -10.23 5.01 16.03
N LYS A 45 -9.41 6.07 16.12
CA LYS A 45 -8.46 6.46 15.05
C LYS A 45 -7.39 5.39 14.81
N GLY A 46 -6.83 4.80 15.87
CA GLY A 46 -5.84 3.73 15.77
C GLY A 46 -6.40 2.48 15.09
N LEU A 47 -7.62 2.07 15.47
CA LEU A 47 -8.32 0.97 14.81
C LEU A 47 -8.66 1.30 13.36
N ALA A 48 -9.12 2.53 13.08
CA ALA A 48 -9.39 2.97 11.72
C ALA A 48 -8.13 2.92 10.85
N LEU A 49 -6.98 3.38 11.34
CA LEU A 49 -5.71 3.27 10.62
C LEU A 49 -5.33 1.80 10.36
N GLY A 50 -5.38 0.94 11.37
CA GLY A 50 -5.05 -0.47 11.20
C GLY A 50 -5.98 -1.21 10.22
N LEU A 51 -7.28 -0.94 10.28
CA LEU A 51 -8.27 -1.60 9.44
C LEU A 51 -8.32 -1.01 8.02
N VAL A 52 -8.39 0.31 7.91
CA VAL A 52 -8.61 1.00 6.63
C VAL A 52 -7.30 1.22 5.87
N SER A 53 -6.19 1.51 6.55
CA SER A 53 -4.91 1.79 5.89
C SER A 53 -4.05 0.53 5.70
N THR A 54 -4.28 -0.53 6.47
CA THR A 54 -3.41 -1.73 6.44
C THR A 54 -4.18 -2.97 6.02
N PHE A 55 -5.23 -3.35 6.77
CA PHE A 55 -5.93 -4.61 6.52
C PHE A 55 -6.69 -4.62 5.20
N PHE A 56 -7.54 -3.61 4.95
CA PHE A 56 -8.39 -3.57 3.76
C PHE A 56 -7.59 -3.45 2.44
N PRO A 57 -6.57 -2.56 2.35
CA PRO A 57 -5.72 -2.48 1.15
C PRO A 57 -4.94 -3.77 0.91
N PHE A 58 -4.41 -4.40 1.97
CA PHE A 58 -3.70 -5.68 1.86
C PHE A 58 -4.59 -6.81 1.33
N VAL A 59 -5.80 -6.93 1.86
CA VAL A 59 -6.77 -7.94 1.37
C VAL A 59 -7.15 -7.66 -0.07
N SER A 60 -7.45 -6.41 -0.42
CA SER A 60 -7.80 -6.02 -1.80
C SER A 60 -6.66 -6.30 -2.78
N TYR A 61 -5.42 -5.95 -2.41
CA TYR A 61 -4.21 -6.19 -3.17
C TYR A 61 -3.98 -7.69 -3.42
N THR A 62 -4.03 -8.50 -2.36
CA THR A 62 -3.80 -9.94 -2.46
C THR A 62 -4.91 -10.68 -3.22
N LEU A 63 -6.16 -10.23 -3.12
CA LEU A 63 -7.27 -10.78 -3.90
C LEU A 63 -7.17 -10.37 -5.37
N GLY A 64 -6.83 -9.11 -5.65
CA GLY A 64 -6.65 -8.60 -7.01
C GLY A 64 -5.51 -9.31 -7.75
N LEU A 65 -4.39 -9.55 -7.09
CA LEU A 65 -3.22 -10.18 -7.70
C LEU A 65 -3.40 -11.66 -8.05
N ARG A 66 -4.29 -12.38 -7.36
CA ARG A 66 -4.45 -13.83 -7.56
C ARG A 66 -4.91 -14.23 -8.96
N GLN A 67 -5.69 -13.37 -9.59
CA GLN A 67 -6.27 -13.63 -10.90
C GLN A 67 -5.60 -12.79 -11.99
N MET A 68 -4.49 -12.13 -11.64
CA MET A 68 -3.87 -11.14 -12.48
C MET A 68 -2.56 -11.67 -13.07
N GLU A 69 -2.45 -11.57 -14.39
CA GLU A 69 -1.23 -11.90 -15.11
C GLU A 69 -0.08 -10.99 -14.68
N ALA A 70 1.15 -11.50 -14.72
CA ALA A 70 2.35 -10.77 -14.28
C ALA A 70 2.49 -9.38 -14.95
N GLY A 71 2.07 -9.24 -16.21
CA GLY A 71 2.07 -7.95 -16.91
C GLY A 71 1.12 -6.92 -16.28
N LYS A 72 -0.07 -7.33 -15.84
CA LYS A 72 -1.05 -6.44 -15.19
C LYS A 72 -0.64 -6.12 -13.74
N ALA A 73 0.00 -7.06 -13.05
CA ALA A 73 0.64 -6.83 -11.75
C ALA A 73 1.73 -5.76 -11.82
N SER A 74 2.59 -5.83 -12.84
CA SER A 74 3.64 -4.83 -13.03
C SER A 74 3.07 -3.45 -13.33
N VAL A 75 2.00 -3.36 -14.12
CA VAL A 75 1.30 -2.09 -14.38
C VAL A 75 0.75 -1.48 -13.09
N LEU A 76 0.14 -2.27 -12.20
CA LEU A 76 -0.36 -1.76 -10.91
C LEU A 76 0.77 -1.23 -10.01
N ALA A 77 1.90 -1.93 -9.94
CA ALA A 77 3.05 -1.51 -9.13
C ALA A 77 3.63 -0.16 -9.60
N PHE A 78 3.66 0.10 -10.91
CA PHE A 78 4.12 1.39 -11.45
C PHE A 78 3.03 2.48 -11.43
N SER A 79 1.76 2.10 -11.34
CA SER A 79 0.66 3.06 -11.17
C SER A 79 0.67 3.70 -9.78
N GLU A 80 1.12 2.98 -8.75
CA GLU A 80 1.22 3.47 -7.36
C GLU A 80 2.00 4.81 -7.25
N PRO A 81 3.25 4.94 -7.72
CA PRO A 81 3.97 6.22 -7.63
C PRO A 81 3.32 7.34 -8.45
N MET A 82 2.62 7.02 -9.56
CA MET A 82 1.90 8.02 -10.34
C MET A 82 0.69 8.57 -9.57
N VAL A 83 -0.13 7.68 -9.00
CA VAL A 83 -1.31 8.07 -8.20
C VAL A 83 -0.87 8.81 -6.93
N ALA A 84 0.24 8.38 -6.30
CA ALA A 84 0.81 9.07 -5.14
C ALA A 84 1.23 10.51 -5.49
N ALA A 85 1.91 10.73 -6.61
CA ALA A 85 2.29 12.07 -7.05
C ALA A 85 1.06 12.97 -7.34
N VAL A 86 0.06 12.42 -8.04
CA VAL A 86 -1.20 13.15 -8.31
C VAL A 86 -1.94 13.47 -7.02
N ALA A 87 -2.02 12.52 -6.08
CA ALA A 87 -2.63 12.75 -4.77
C ALA A 87 -1.84 13.80 -3.95
N GLY A 88 -0.50 13.82 -4.05
CA GLY A 88 0.37 14.86 -3.50
C GLY A 88 -0.07 16.26 -3.95
N ILE A 89 -0.20 16.44 -5.26
CA ILE A 89 -0.63 17.70 -5.88
C ILE A 89 -2.07 18.07 -5.47
N VAL A 90 -3.01 17.12 -5.53
CA VAL A 90 -4.44 17.41 -5.35
C VAL A 90 -4.83 17.57 -3.88
N VAL A 91 -4.31 16.72 -2.99
CA VAL A 91 -4.69 16.67 -1.57
C VAL A 91 -3.82 17.61 -0.74
N PHE A 92 -2.52 17.66 -1.01
CA PHE A 92 -1.58 18.47 -0.23
C PHE A 92 -1.23 19.81 -0.90
N GLY A 93 -1.73 20.05 -2.13
CA GLY A 93 -1.52 21.30 -2.84
C GLY A 93 -0.07 21.50 -3.29
N GLU A 94 0.68 20.42 -3.46
CA GLU A 94 2.08 20.52 -3.91
C GLU A 94 2.18 21.28 -5.23
N MET A 95 3.10 22.25 -5.31
CA MET A 95 3.28 23.04 -6.53
C MET A 95 3.65 22.13 -7.70
N LEU A 96 2.86 22.19 -8.76
CA LEU A 96 3.12 21.53 -10.03
C LEU A 96 4.39 22.12 -10.68
N ARG A 97 5.55 21.60 -10.27
CA ARG A 97 6.83 21.89 -10.90
C ARG A 97 6.97 21.07 -12.17
N VAL A 98 7.78 21.58 -13.11
CA VAL A 98 8.09 20.90 -14.37
C VAL A 98 8.63 19.49 -14.12
N GLU A 99 9.41 19.30 -13.05
CA GLU A 99 9.95 18.03 -12.60
C GLU A 99 8.85 16.98 -12.31
N ASN A 100 7.78 17.36 -11.61
CA ASN A 100 6.67 16.47 -11.28
C ASN A 100 5.92 16.02 -12.55
N VAL A 101 5.71 16.94 -13.48
CA VAL A 101 5.07 16.65 -14.76
C VAL A 101 5.93 15.70 -15.60
N LEU A 102 7.24 15.95 -15.66
CA LEU A 102 8.19 15.07 -16.36
C LEU A 102 8.22 13.67 -15.73
N GLY A 103 8.22 13.57 -14.40
CA GLY A 103 8.16 12.30 -13.69
C GLY A 103 6.90 11.50 -14.01
N ILE A 104 5.73 12.14 -13.96
CA ILE A 104 4.45 11.51 -14.30
C ILE A 104 4.45 11.03 -15.76
N LEU A 105 4.89 11.86 -16.71
CA LEU A 105 4.99 11.49 -18.12
C LEU A 105 5.94 10.30 -18.35
N LEU A 106 7.06 10.25 -17.63
CA LEU A 106 8.05 9.19 -17.75
C LEU A 106 7.51 7.85 -17.23
N ILE A 107 6.83 7.85 -16.08
CA ILE A 107 6.15 6.66 -15.54
C ILE A 107 5.06 6.18 -16.51
N PHE A 108 4.24 7.11 -17.03
CA PHE A 108 3.18 6.76 -17.97
C PHE A 108 3.73 6.15 -19.27
N THR A 109 4.82 6.71 -19.80
CA THR A 109 5.50 6.18 -20.98
C THR A 109 6.07 4.78 -20.73
N ALA A 110 6.72 4.58 -19.58
CA ALA A 110 7.24 3.27 -19.18
C ALA A 110 6.12 2.22 -19.08
N LEU A 111 4.97 2.59 -18.50
CA LEU A 111 3.78 1.76 -18.42
C LEU A 111 3.27 1.32 -19.80
N VAL A 112 3.13 2.27 -20.74
CA VAL A 112 2.68 1.99 -22.11
C VAL A 112 3.64 1.05 -22.82
N VAL A 113 4.96 1.30 -22.73
CA VAL A 113 5.99 0.44 -23.35
C VAL A 113 5.97 -0.97 -22.77
N LEU A 114 5.87 -1.10 -21.45
CA LEU A 114 5.86 -2.39 -20.76
C LEU A 114 4.60 -3.21 -21.08
N ASN A 115 3.44 -2.56 -21.15
CA ASN A 115 2.20 -3.20 -21.52
C ASN A 115 2.20 -3.64 -23.00
N SER A 116 2.73 -2.80 -23.90
CA SER A 116 2.80 -3.07 -25.34
C SER A 116 3.70 -4.27 -25.70
N ARG A 117 4.73 -4.56 -24.89
CA ARG A 117 5.60 -5.73 -25.11
C ARG A 117 4.96 -7.08 -24.75
N ASN A 118 3.86 -7.08 -24.00
CA ASN A 118 3.14 -8.32 -23.64
C ASN A 118 2.12 -8.78 -24.70
N VAL A 119 1.90 -8.01 -25.79
CA VAL A 119 0.94 -8.36 -26.86
C VAL A 119 1.57 -9.23 -27.97
N LYS A 120 2.84 -9.61 -27.84
CA LYS A 120 3.46 -10.67 -28.67
C LYS A 120 3.89 -11.85 -27.82
N ARG A 121 2.92 -12.63 -27.35
CA ARG A 121 3.09 -14.07 -27.13
C ARG A 121 1.80 -14.79 -27.47
#